data_AF-A0A097BQ68-F1
#
_entry.id   AF-A0A097BQ68-F1
#
_cell.length_a   1.000
_cell.length_b   1.000
_cell.length_c   1.000
_cell.angle_alpha   90.00
_cell.angle_beta   90.00
_cell.angle_gamma   90.00
#
_symmetry.space_group_name_H-M   'P 1'
#
loop_
_entity.id
_entity.type
_entity.pdbx_description
1 polymer ?
#
loop_
_entity_poly.entity_id
_entity_poly.type
_entity_poly.pdbx_seq_one_letter_code
_entity_poly.pdbx_strand_id
1 'polypeptide(L)'
;YEGIEQTPLREFTEKAYLNYSMYVIMDRALPFIGDGLKPVQRRIIYAMSELGLNAAAKYKKSARTVGDVLGKFHPHGDSACYEAMVLMAQPFSYRYPLVDGQGNWGAPDDPKSFAAMRYTESRLAKIADILLSELGQGTV
;
A
#
# COMPACT_ATOMS: atom_id res chain seq x y z
N TYR A 1 -30.95 19.19 -28.05
CA TYR A 1 -30.40 17.95 -28.65
C TYR A 1 -29.01 18.15 -29.23
N GLU A 2 -28.41 19.35 -29.17
CA GLU A 2 -26.95 19.50 -29.33
C GLU A 2 -26.27 19.13 -28.01
N GLY A 3 -25.19 18.36 -28.08
CA GLY A 3 -24.38 17.96 -26.92
C GLY A 3 -24.66 16.56 -26.35
N ILE A 4 -25.54 15.76 -26.96
CA ILE A 4 -25.71 14.35 -26.60
C ILE A 4 -24.79 13.51 -27.49
N GLU A 5 -23.67 13.07 -26.92
CA GLU A 5 -22.78 12.11 -27.57
C GLU A 5 -23.48 10.75 -27.65
N GLN A 6 -23.56 10.19 -28.86
CA GLN A 6 -24.10 8.86 -29.09
C GLN A 6 -22.96 7.91 -29.46
N THR A 7 -22.77 6.88 -28.63
CA THR A 7 -21.73 5.88 -28.83
C THR A 7 -22.36 4.48 -28.90
N PRO A 8 -21.98 3.63 -29.86
CA PRO A 8 -22.45 2.25 -29.90
C PRO A 8 -22.12 1.51 -28.60
N LEU A 9 -23.10 0.78 -28.04
CA LEU A 9 -22.92 0.06 -26.77
C LEU A 9 -21.69 -0.84 -26.79
N ARG A 10 -21.49 -1.58 -27.89
CA ARG A 10 -20.33 -2.48 -28.09
C ARG A 10 -19.00 -1.74 -27.93
N GLU A 11 -18.88 -0.57 -28.55
CA GLU A 11 -17.63 0.20 -28.52
C GLU A 11 -17.37 0.75 -27.12
N PHE A 12 -18.42 1.24 -26.45
CA PHE A 12 -18.31 1.72 -25.08
C PHE A 12 -17.90 0.60 -24.12
N THR A 13 -18.58 -0.55 -24.16
CA THR A 13 -18.30 -1.66 -23.23
C THR A 13 -16.92 -2.25 -23.45
N GLU A 14 -16.49 -2.42 -24.70
CA GLU A 14 -15.16 -2.93 -25.04
C GLU A 14 -14.06 -1.99 -24.53
N LYS A 15 -14.18 -0.68 -24.78
CA LYS A 15 -13.22 0.33 -24.28
C LYS A 15 -13.21 0.42 -22.76
N ALA A 16 -14.38 0.50 -22.13
CA ALA A 16 -14.48 0.61 -20.67
C ALA A 16 -13.90 -0.63 -19.97
N TYR A 17 -14.21 -1.82 -20.48
CA TYR A 17 -13.70 -3.07 -19.94
C TYR A 17 -12.19 -3.19 -20.12
N LEU A 18 -11.66 -2.86 -21.31
CA LEU A 18 -10.23 -2.92 -21.59
C LEU A 18 -9.45 -1.93 -20.71
N ASN A 19 -9.92 -0.68 -20.60
CA ASN A 19 -9.27 0.35 -19.79
C ASN A 19 -9.21 -0.03 -18.32
N TYR A 20 -10.32 -0.51 -17.76
CA TYR A 20 -10.36 -0.94 -16.37
C TYR A 20 -9.48 -2.18 -16.14
N SER A 21 -9.55 -3.16 -17.02
CA SER A 21 -8.72 -4.37 -16.95
C SER A 21 -7.23 -4.05 -16.99
N MET A 22 -6.81 -3.17 -17.91
CA MET A 22 -5.42 -2.76 -18.05
C MET A 22 -4.92 -2.04 -16.79
N TYR A 23 -5.71 -1.11 -16.26
CA TYR A 23 -5.39 -0.41 -15.01
C TYR A 23 -5.27 -1.39 -13.82
N VAL A 24 -6.16 -2.38 -13.70
CA VAL A 24 -6.07 -3.38 -12.65
C VAL A 24 -4.79 -4.22 -12.77
N ILE A 25 -4.42 -4.62 -13.99
CA ILE A 25 -3.21 -5.43 -14.24
C ILE A 25 -1.95 -4.62 -13.91
N MET A 26 -1.84 -3.40 -14.41
CA MET A 26 -0.63 -2.58 -14.33
C MET A 26 -0.46 -1.92 -12.96
N ASP A 27 -1.53 -1.37 -12.39
CA ASP A 27 -1.44 -0.42 -11.26
C ASP A 27 -2.14 -0.90 -9.98
N ARG A 28 -2.54 -2.18 -9.90
CA ARG A 28 -3.22 -2.70 -8.70
C ARG A 28 -2.84 -4.13 -8.34
N ALA A 29 -3.04 -5.06 -9.26
CA ALA A 29 -3.06 -6.48 -8.94
C ALA A 29 -1.67 -7.10 -8.86
N LEU A 30 -0.80 -6.77 -9.83
CA LEU A 30 0.51 -7.40 -9.98
C LEU A 30 1.62 -6.56 -9.31
N PRO A 31 2.61 -7.21 -8.69
CA PRO A 31 3.81 -6.54 -8.23
C PRO A 31 4.71 -6.14 -9.39
N PHE A 32 5.52 -5.10 -9.20
CA PHE A 32 6.56 -4.74 -10.16
C PHE A 32 7.76 -5.69 -10.03
N ILE A 33 8.38 -6.05 -11.15
CA ILE A 33 9.48 -7.02 -11.17
C ILE A 33 10.75 -6.53 -10.46
N GLY A 34 11.01 -5.21 -10.48
CA GLY A 34 12.24 -4.65 -9.92
C GLY A 34 12.30 -4.64 -8.39
N ASP A 35 11.16 -4.52 -7.72
CA ASP A 35 11.09 -4.44 -6.25
C ASP A 35 10.17 -5.50 -5.61
N GLY A 36 9.38 -6.21 -6.41
CA GLY A 36 8.40 -7.18 -5.94
C GLY A 36 7.18 -6.56 -5.24
N LEU A 37 6.98 -5.24 -5.30
CA LEU A 37 5.92 -4.54 -4.58
C LEU A 37 4.73 -4.19 -5.47
N LYS A 38 3.52 -4.35 -4.92
CA LYS A 38 2.31 -3.73 -5.47
C LYS A 38 2.31 -2.22 -5.20
N PRO A 39 1.58 -1.41 -5.99
CA PRO A 39 1.57 0.04 -5.81
C PRO A 39 1.20 0.51 -4.39
N VAL A 40 0.23 -0.11 -3.72
CA VAL A 40 -0.13 0.25 -2.34
C VAL A 40 1.01 0.00 -1.34
N GLN A 41 1.73 -1.11 -1.49
CA GLN A 41 2.82 -1.50 -0.60
C GLN A 41 4.01 -0.55 -0.75
N ARG A 42 4.36 -0.21 -2.00
CA ARG A 42 5.39 0.79 -2.31
C ARG A 42 5.07 2.15 -1.72
N ARG A 43 3.82 2.61 -1.87
CA ARG A 43 3.35 3.90 -1.33
C ARG A 43 3.39 3.94 0.19
N ILE A 44 3.05 2.83 0.88
CA ILE A 44 3.17 2.71 2.33
C ILE A 44 4.64 2.86 2.77
N ILE A 45 5.55 2.10 2.16
CA ILE A 45 6.98 2.13 2.53
C ILE A 45 7.57 3.52 2.27
N TYR A 46 7.27 4.12 1.12
CA TYR A 46 7.73 5.47 0.77
C TYR A 46 7.19 6.53 1.72
N ALA A 47 5.89 6.53 2.02
CA ALA A 47 5.30 7.49 2.97
C ALA A 47 5.89 7.33 4.38
N MET A 48 6.14 6.10 4.82
CA MET A 48 6.82 5.85 6.11
C MET A 48 8.25 6.40 6.12
N SER A 49 8.97 6.29 5.00
CA SER A 49 10.31 6.89 4.83
C SER A 49 10.25 8.42 4.93
N GLU A 50 9.33 9.06 4.21
CA GLU A 50 9.11 10.52 4.22
C GLU A 50 8.71 11.04 5.60
N LEU A 51 7.99 10.23 6.39
CA LEU A 51 7.63 10.54 7.78
C LEU A 51 8.77 10.30 8.78
N GLY A 52 9.93 9.81 8.32
CA GLY A 52 11.07 9.47 9.17
C GLY A 52 10.82 8.27 10.08
N LEU A 53 9.89 7.38 9.73
CA LEU A 53 9.53 6.20 10.52
C LEU A 53 10.48 5.02 10.24
N ASN A 54 11.79 5.28 10.27
CA ASN A 54 12.80 4.24 10.09
C ASN A 54 12.82 3.26 11.28
N ALA A 55 13.64 2.21 11.17
CA ALA A 55 13.72 1.16 12.19
C ALA A 55 14.25 1.63 13.56
N ALA A 56 14.93 2.78 13.62
CA ALA A 56 15.39 3.39 14.87
C ALA A 56 14.35 4.34 15.49
N ALA A 57 13.33 4.74 14.72
CA ALA A 57 12.28 5.63 15.19
C ALA A 57 11.40 4.98 16.26
N LYS A 58 10.73 5.82 17.05
CA LYS A 58 9.63 5.39 17.92
C LYS A 58 8.44 4.99 17.05
N TYR A 59 7.70 3.97 17.49
CA TYR A 59 6.42 3.62 16.88
C TYR A 59 5.48 4.83 16.83
N LYS A 60 4.71 4.94 15.75
CA LYS A 60 3.69 5.98 15.55
C LYS A 60 2.37 5.35 15.19
N LYS A 61 1.27 6.00 15.55
CA LYS A 61 -0.10 5.54 15.26
C LYS A 61 -0.26 5.19 13.78
N SER A 62 -0.75 3.99 13.50
CA SER A 62 -0.99 3.50 12.14
C SER A 62 -1.92 4.43 11.35
N ALA A 63 -2.90 5.04 12.02
CA ALA A 63 -3.78 6.04 11.42
C ALA A 63 -3.04 7.24 10.81
N ARG A 64 -1.90 7.65 11.39
CA ARG A 64 -1.07 8.74 10.85
C ARG A 64 -0.42 8.32 9.53
N THR A 65 0.18 7.12 9.51
CA THR A 65 0.82 6.56 8.31
C THR A 65 -0.19 6.39 7.19
N VAL A 66 -1.33 5.76 7.47
CA VAL A 66 -2.41 5.57 6.48
C VAL A 66 -2.93 6.92 5.97
N GLY A 67 -3.15 7.89 6.85
CA GLY A 67 -3.58 9.24 6.44
C GLY A 67 -2.61 9.92 5.48
N ASP A 68 -1.29 9.80 5.72
CA ASP A 68 -0.27 10.39 4.84
C ASP A 68 -0.21 9.70 3.48
N VAL A 69 -0.31 8.36 3.46
CA VAL A 69 -0.39 7.57 2.23
C VAL A 69 -1.58 8.00 1.38
N LEU A 70 -2.76 8.13 1.99
CA LEU A 70 -3.97 8.53 1.26
C LEU A 70 -3.91 9.97 0.77
N GLY A 71 -3.43 10.88 1.61
CA GLY A 71 -3.39 12.31 1.30
C GLY A 71 -2.42 12.66 0.18
N LYS A 72 -1.35 11.88 -0.01
CA LYS A 72 -0.28 12.19 -0.96
C LYS A 72 -0.15 11.23 -2.12
N PHE A 73 -0.39 9.93 -1.90
CA PHE A 73 0.09 8.89 -2.81
C PHE A 73 -0.97 7.88 -3.26
N HIS A 74 -2.05 7.67 -2.51
CA HIS A 74 -3.00 6.58 -2.74
C HIS A 74 -4.46 7.04 -2.67
N PRO A 75 -5.08 7.43 -3.80
CA PRO A 75 -6.45 7.95 -3.84
C PRO A 75 -7.52 6.84 -3.77
N HIS A 76 -7.42 5.96 -2.76
CA HIS A 76 -8.35 4.85 -2.54
C HIS A 76 -8.73 4.75 -1.06
N GLY A 77 -9.49 3.71 -0.69
CA GLY A 77 -9.98 3.54 0.68
C GLY A 77 -8.87 3.31 1.72
N ASP A 78 -9.06 3.87 2.90
CA ASP A 78 -8.23 3.69 4.09
C ASP A 78 -8.15 2.23 4.54
N SER A 79 -9.28 1.51 4.49
CA SER A 79 -9.37 0.11 4.88
C SER A 79 -8.39 -0.77 4.09
N ALA A 80 -8.35 -0.62 2.76
CA ALA A 80 -7.46 -1.39 1.90
C ALA A 80 -5.97 -1.04 2.13
N CYS A 81 -5.68 0.24 2.38
CA CYS A 81 -4.33 0.69 2.70
C CYS A 81 -3.87 0.13 4.06
N TYR A 82 -4.76 0.14 5.06
CA TYR A 82 -4.45 -0.39 6.39
C TYR A 82 -4.29 -1.90 6.37
N GLU A 83 -5.17 -2.65 5.70
CA GLU A 83 -5.05 -4.10 5.55
C GLU A 83 -3.74 -4.49 4.85
N ALA A 84 -3.33 -3.75 3.80
CA ALA A 84 -2.04 -3.97 3.15
C ALA A 84 -0.86 -3.74 4.12
N MET A 85 -0.91 -2.69 4.93
CA MET A 85 0.11 -2.45 5.97
C MET A 85 0.12 -3.55 7.03
N VAL A 86 -1.06 -4.07 7.41
CA VAL A 86 -1.18 -5.17 8.37
C VAL A 86 -0.50 -6.43 7.86
N LEU A 87 -0.79 -6.84 6.63
CA LEU A 87 -0.16 -8.01 6.03
C LEU A 87 1.37 -7.88 5.98
N MET A 88 1.88 -6.68 5.65
CA MET A 88 3.31 -6.37 5.61
C MET A 88 4.01 -6.45 6.99
N ALA A 89 3.26 -6.41 8.09
CA ALA A 89 3.77 -6.51 9.46
C ALA A 89 3.65 -7.92 10.05
N GLN A 90 2.84 -8.79 9.46
CA GLN A 90 2.58 -10.14 9.97
C GLN A 90 3.72 -11.10 9.60
N PRO A 91 4.44 -11.69 10.57
CA PRO A 91 5.55 -12.61 10.30
C PRO A 91 5.11 -13.97 9.72
N PHE A 92 3.83 -14.31 9.82
CA PHE A 92 3.24 -15.50 9.21
C PHE A 92 2.73 -15.25 7.78
N SER A 93 2.52 -13.98 7.39
CA SER A 93 2.09 -13.59 6.04
C SER A 93 3.28 -13.19 5.16
N TYR A 94 4.28 -12.53 5.76
CA TYR A 94 5.51 -12.09 5.11
C TYR A 94 6.70 -12.85 5.67
N ARG A 95 7.46 -13.53 4.79
CA ARG A 95 8.71 -14.21 5.19
C ARG A 95 9.72 -13.26 5.84
N TYR A 96 9.76 -12.03 5.33
CA TYR A 96 10.53 -10.92 5.87
C TYR A 96 9.61 -9.68 5.95
N PRO A 97 9.01 -9.41 7.11
CA PRO A 97 8.14 -8.25 7.29
C PRO A 97 8.87 -6.94 6.99
N LEU A 98 8.21 -6.06 6.23
CA LEU A 98 8.74 -4.73 5.87
C LEU A 98 8.28 -3.66 6.86
N VAL A 99 7.23 -3.96 7.64
CA VAL A 99 6.70 -3.11 8.70
C VAL A 99 6.91 -3.80 10.04
N ASP A 100 7.37 -3.04 11.02
CA ASP A 100 7.45 -3.44 12.42
C ASP A 100 6.27 -2.80 13.15
N GLY A 101 5.38 -3.66 13.66
CA GLY A 101 4.11 -3.27 14.27
C GLY A 101 4.07 -3.52 15.77
N GLN A 102 3.50 -2.57 16.52
CA GLN A 102 3.18 -2.71 17.95
C GLN A 102 1.65 -2.72 18.14
N GLY A 103 1.16 -3.63 19.00
CA GLY A 103 -0.26 -3.86 19.26
C GLY A 103 -0.75 -5.19 18.69
N ASN A 104 -2.08 -5.34 18.53
CA ASN A 104 -2.67 -6.52 17.92
C ASN A 104 -2.72 -6.36 16.38
N TRP A 105 -1.90 -7.15 15.68
CA TRP A 105 -1.79 -7.18 14.22
C TRP A 105 -2.35 -8.48 13.62
N GLY A 106 -3.22 -9.19 14.35
CA GLY A 106 -3.77 -10.49 13.95
C GLY A 106 -2.89 -11.65 14.39
N ALA A 107 -3.39 -12.87 14.19
CA ALA A 107 -2.73 -14.09 14.62
C ALA A 107 -2.68 -15.11 13.46
N PRO A 108 -1.80 -16.13 13.51
CA PRO A 108 -1.70 -17.13 12.44
C PRO A 108 -2.99 -17.93 12.19
N ASP A 109 -3.77 -18.17 13.24
CA ASP A 109 -5.06 -18.88 13.22
C ASP A 109 -6.22 -17.98 12.78
N ASP A 110 -6.16 -16.69 13.10
CA ASP A 110 -7.07 -15.68 12.56
C ASP A 110 -6.29 -14.42 12.10
N PRO A 111 -5.79 -14.40 10.85
CA PRO A 111 -5.02 -13.28 10.31
C PRO A 111 -5.79 -11.97 10.25
N LYS A 112 -7.12 -12.00 10.25
CA LYS A 112 -7.98 -10.81 10.16
C LYS A 112 -8.41 -10.28 11.52
N SER A 113 -8.02 -10.93 12.62
CA SER A 113 -8.25 -10.48 14.00
C SER A 113 -7.38 -9.29 14.44
N PHE A 114 -6.93 -8.43 13.52
CA PHE A 114 -6.13 -7.27 13.84
C PHE A 114 -6.97 -6.13 14.43
N ALA A 115 -6.37 -5.35 15.33
CA ALA A 115 -7.05 -4.19 15.91
C ALA A 115 -7.18 -3.04 14.89
N ALA A 116 -8.14 -2.15 15.11
CA ALA A 116 -8.30 -0.95 14.28
C ALA A 116 -7.05 -0.04 14.32
N MET A 117 -6.77 0.69 13.24
CA MET A 117 -5.58 1.54 13.06
C MET A 117 -5.37 2.64 14.11
N ARG A 118 -6.40 2.94 14.93
CA ARG A 118 -6.30 3.85 16.08
C ARG A 118 -5.58 3.24 17.28
N TYR A 119 -5.50 1.90 17.34
CA TYR A 119 -4.87 1.15 18.45
C TYR A 119 -3.49 0.61 18.09
N THR A 120 -3.21 0.37 16.81
CA THR A 120 -1.92 -0.13 16.36
C THR A 120 -0.93 1.01 16.08
N GLU A 121 0.35 0.69 16.20
CA GLU A 121 1.45 1.61 15.89
C GLU A 121 2.47 0.90 15.01
N SER A 122 3.11 1.63 14.11
CA SER A 122 4.05 1.06 13.15
C SER A 122 5.29 1.93 12.96
N ARG A 123 6.35 1.28 12.49
CA ARG A 123 7.56 1.86 11.89
C ARG A 123 8.10 0.87 10.84
N LEU A 124 9.09 1.28 10.06
CA LEU A 124 9.74 0.39 9.10
C LEU A 124 10.56 -0.68 9.82
N ALA A 125 10.50 -1.92 9.33
CA ALA A 125 11.42 -2.95 9.76
C ALA A 125 12.83 -2.66 9.20
N LYS A 126 13.87 -3.16 9.87
CA LYS A 126 15.27 -2.94 9.44
C LYS A 126 15.54 -3.37 7.98
N ILE A 127 14.88 -4.43 7.52
CA ILE A 127 15.07 -4.94 6.16
C ILE A 127 14.52 -3.99 5.08
N ALA A 128 13.55 -3.12 5.42
CA ALA A 128 12.99 -2.17 4.46
C ALA A 128 14.03 -1.12 3.99
N ASP A 129 15.10 -0.93 4.76
CA ASP A 129 16.21 -0.05 4.39
C ASP A 129 16.93 -0.51 3.11
N ILE A 130 16.95 -1.82 2.83
CA ILE A 130 17.51 -2.38 1.59
C ILE A 130 16.77 -1.80 0.36
N LEU A 131 15.46 -1.58 0.47
CA LEU A 131 14.64 -1.03 -0.61
C LEU A 131 14.77 0.51 -0.73
N LEU A 132 15.23 1.18 0.32
CA LEU A 132 15.20 2.65 0.44
C LEU A 132 16.58 3.31 0.39
N SER A 133 17.65 2.56 0.63
CA SER A 133 19.02 3.08 0.79
C SER A 133 19.53 3.89 -0.41
N GLU A 134 19.06 3.60 -1.62
CA GLU A 134 19.46 4.27 -2.86
C GLU A 134 18.48 5.35 -3.33
N LEU A 135 17.35 5.53 -2.64
CA LEU A 135 16.28 6.44 -3.05
C LEU A 135 16.77 7.89 -3.24
N GLY A 136 17.70 8.34 -2.40
CA GLY A 136 18.27 9.70 -2.47
C GLY A 136 19.35 9.89 -3.54
N GLN A 137 19.73 8.84 -4.27
CA GLN A 137 20.85 8.85 -5.22
C GLN A 137 20.43 9.19 -6.66
N GLY A 138 19.13 9.44 -6.91
CA GLY A 138 18.61 9.75 -8.24
C GLY A 138 18.60 8.53 -9.18
N THR A 139 18.49 7.32 -8.62
CA THR A 139 18.51 6.06 -9.36
C THR A 139 17.15 5.65 -9.93
N VAL A 140 16.06 6.32 -9.52
CA VAL A 140 14.67 6.05 -9.92
C VAL A 140 13.85 7.32 -10.06
#